data_AF-A0A2T6DN33-F1
#
_entry.id   AF-A0A2T6DN33-F1
#
_cell.length_a   1.000
_cell.length_b   1.000
_cell.length_c   1.000
_cell.angle_alpha   90.00
_cell.angle_beta   90.00
_cell.angle_gamma   90.00
#
_symmetry.space_group_name_H-M   'P 1'
#
loop_
_entity.id
_entity.type
_entity.pdbx_description
1 polymer ?
#
loop_
_entity_poly.entity_id
_entity_poly.type
_entity_poly.pdbx_seq_one_letter_code
_entity_poly.pdbx_strand_id
1 'polypeptide(L)'
;MRTKPQPPRPAFALGNEIGLRFRPIMVSKTPPTSKARRLRQRAPMPPTAIVDQGFVAARAMLLDVAAFLDRVERYGAKSDFRCEAMRSAAKFLSDGKPERARRILERLSDPTRAPLAVAPRGAACGAWKKGRK
;
A
#
# COMPACT_ATOMS: atom_id res chain seq x y z
N MET A 1 68.96 -0.90 -3.03
CA MET A 1 68.79 -1.95 -4.06
C MET A 1 69.33 -3.28 -3.54
N ARG A 2 68.44 -4.22 -3.17
CA ARG A 2 68.74 -5.64 -2.95
C ARG A 2 67.41 -6.40 -3.04
N THR A 3 67.10 -6.91 -4.23
CA THR A 3 65.95 -7.77 -4.49
C THR A 3 66.28 -9.17 -3.97
N LYS A 4 65.58 -9.63 -2.93
CA LYS A 4 65.66 -11.04 -2.50
C LYS A 4 64.93 -11.93 -3.52
N PRO A 5 65.48 -13.10 -3.88
CA PRO A 5 64.83 -14.02 -4.82
C PRO A 5 63.60 -14.68 -4.19
N GLN A 6 62.51 -14.76 -4.95
CA GLN A 6 61.29 -15.48 -4.54
C GLN A 6 61.50 -16.99 -4.65
N PRO A 7 61.07 -17.80 -3.66
CA PRO A 7 61.00 -19.26 -3.79
C PRO A 7 59.81 -19.70 -4.66
N PRO A 8 59.88 -20.88 -5.31
CA PRO A 8 58.84 -21.36 -6.22
C PRO A 8 57.52 -21.66 -5.50
N ARG A 9 56.41 -21.35 -6.17
CA ARG A 9 55.05 -21.57 -5.67
C ARG A 9 54.76 -23.06 -5.53
N PRO A 10 54.26 -23.55 -4.37
CA PRO A 10 53.82 -24.93 -4.25
C PRO A 10 52.54 -25.16 -5.07
N ALA A 11 52.50 -26.32 -5.73
CA ALA A 11 51.45 -26.78 -6.63
C ALA A 11 50.09 -26.88 -5.92
N PHE A 12 49.02 -26.55 -6.65
CA PHE A 12 47.63 -26.78 -6.28
C PHE A 12 47.39 -28.27 -5.98
N ALA A 13 47.17 -28.61 -4.71
CA ALA A 13 46.64 -29.90 -4.30
C ALA A 13 45.11 -29.77 -4.10
N LEU A 14 44.34 -30.44 -4.95
CA LEU A 14 42.91 -30.69 -4.74
C LEU A 14 42.76 -31.53 -3.46
N GLY A 15 42.09 -30.95 -2.46
CA GLY A 15 41.67 -31.65 -1.25
C GLY A 15 40.26 -31.17 -0.88
N ASN A 16 39.26 -31.88 -1.40
CA ASN A 16 37.87 -31.78 -0.97
C ASN A 16 37.76 -32.22 0.49
N GLU A 17 37.67 -31.31 1.46
CA GLU A 17 37.05 -31.58 2.76
C GLU A 17 36.39 -30.30 3.32
N ILE A 18 35.19 -30.01 2.82
CA ILE A 18 34.26 -29.09 3.50
C ILE A 18 33.63 -29.87 4.65
N GLY A 19 34.26 -29.81 5.82
CA GLY A 19 33.74 -30.37 7.07
C GLY A 19 32.52 -29.61 7.58
N LEU A 20 31.38 -29.74 6.91
CA LEU A 20 30.07 -29.38 7.45
C LEU A 20 29.67 -30.46 8.47
N ARG A 21 29.93 -30.19 9.76
CA ARG A 21 29.34 -30.96 10.86
C ARG A 21 27.82 -30.78 10.85
N PHE A 22 27.11 -31.67 10.16
CA PHE A 22 25.66 -31.80 10.26
C PHE A 22 25.30 -32.24 11.69
N ARG A 23 24.77 -31.32 12.50
CA ARG A 23 24.08 -31.68 13.75
C ARG A 23 22.65 -32.10 13.37
N PRO A 24 22.18 -33.30 13.70
CA PRO A 24 20.79 -33.65 13.45
C PRO A 24 19.89 -32.75 14.29
N ILE A 25 18.94 -32.06 13.65
CA ILE A 25 17.86 -31.36 14.33
C ILE A 25 16.99 -32.43 14.97
N MET A 26 17.09 -32.57 16.30
CA MET A 26 16.20 -33.43 17.06
C MET A 26 14.82 -32.76 17.10
N VAL A 27 13.93 -33.15 16.17
CA VAL A 27 12.52 -32.74 16.21
C VAL A 27 11.87 -33.52 17.34
N SER A 28 11.73 -32.89 18.51
CA SER A 28 10.93 -33.43 19.60
C SER A 28 9.48 -33.58 19.13
N LYS A 29 8.99 -34.82 19.04
CA LYS A 29 7.60 -35.14 18.68
C LYS A 29 6.59 -34.86 19.81
N THR A 30 6.97 -34.10 20.82
CA THR A 30 6.06 -33.72 21.90
C THR A 30 5.32 -32.44 21.52
N PRO A 31 3.98 -32.48 21.36
CA PRO A 31 3.23 -31.27 21.10
C PRO A 31 3.40 -30.32 22.30
N PRO A 32 3.65 -29.01 22.09
CA PRO A 32 3.59 -28.06 23.18
C PRO A 32 2.18 -28.12 23.76
N THR A 33 2.09 -28.55 25.02
CA THR A 33 0.81 -28.66 25.74
C THR A 33 0.08 -27.32 25.65
N SER A 34 -1.15 -27.39 25.14
CA SER A 34 -2.04 -26.28 24.79
C SER A 34 -2.64 -25.61 26.03
N LYS A 35 -1.82 -25.30 27.05
CA LYS A 35 -2.25 -24.45 28.17
C LYS A 35 -2.47 -23.03 27.67
N ALA A 36 -3.66 -22.84 27.11
CA ALA A 36 -4.34 -21.58 26.89
C ALA A 36 -3.44 -20.50 26.29
N ARG A 37 -3.20 -20.60 24.98
CA ARG A 37 -3.26 -19.39 24.15
C ARG A 37 -4.70 -18.89 24.23
N ARG A 38 -5.09 -18.33 25.39
CA ARG A 38 -6.21 -17.41 25.49
C ARG A 38 -5.92 -16.40 24.40
N LEU A 39 -6.67 -16.47 23.32
CA LEU A 39 -6.82 -15.35 22.40
C LEU A 39 -7.08 -14.18 23.35
N ARG A 40 -6.09 -13.32 23.55
CA ARG A 40 -6.29 -12.09 24.30
C ARG A 40 -7.35 -11.39 23.47
N GLN A 41 -8.61 -11.52 23.88
CA GLN A 41 -9.68 -10.65 23.41
C GLN A 41 -9.13 -9.27 23.76
N ARG A 42 -8.59 -8.58 22.75
CA ARG A 42 -8.16 -7.19 22.91
C ARG A 42 -9.39 -6.49 23.44
N ALA A 43 -9.27 -5.85 24.60
CA ALA A 43 -10.33 -5.02 25.15
C ALA A 43 -10.84 -4.10 24.03
N PRO A 44 -12.16 -3.80 23.98
CA PRO A 44 -12.70 -2.90 22.98
C PRO A 44 -11.85 -1.63 22.91
N MET A 45 -11.42 -1.27 21.71
CA MET A 45 -10.60 -0.08 21.50
C MET A 45 -11.40 1.13 22.03
N PRO A 46 -10.82 1.98 22.90
CA PRO A 46 -11.52 3.19 23.34
C PRO A 46 -11.81 4.07 22.11
N PRO A 47 -12.95 4.78 22.06
CA PRO A 47 -13.32 5.58 20.89
C PRO A 47 -12.23 6.55 20.41
N THR A 48 -11.44 7.09 21.34
CA THR A 48 -10.31 7.99 21.05
C THR A 48 -9.20 7.31 20.26
N ALA A 49 -8.94 6.02 20.48
CA ALA A 49 -7.86 5.31 19.78
C ALA A 49 -8.16 5.11 18.28
N ILE A 50 -9.43 5.11 17.85
CA ILE A 50 -9.80 5.14 16.42
C ILE A 50 -9.40 6.48 15.81
N VAL A 51 -9.63 7.58 16.54
CA VAL A 51 -9.26 8.92 16.11
C VAL A 51 -7.74 9.04 16.02
N ASP A 52 -7.03 8.63 17.07
CA ASP A 52 -5.57 8.70 17.14
C ASP A 52 -4.91 7.90 16.02
N GLN A 53 -5.46 6.73 15.69
CA GLN A 53 -4.94 5.89 14.60
C GLN A 53 -5.08 6.54 13.22
N GLY A 54 -6.16 7.27 12.95
CA GLY A 54 -6.49 7.76 11.60
C GLY A 54 -6.23 9.25 11.36
N PHE A 55 -6.22 10.08 12.41
CA PHE A 55 -6.35 11.52 12.28
C PHE A 55 -5.19 12.18 11.53
N VAL A 56 -3.95 11.80 11.84
CA VAL A 56 -2.76 12.41 11.21
C VAL A 56 -2.72 12.12 9.71
N ALA A 57 -3.00 10.88 9.32
CA ALA A 57 -3.04 10.48 7.92
C ALA A 57 -4.18 11.17 7.16
N ALA A 58 -5.38 11.23 7.76
CA ALA A 58 -6.52 11.95 7.18
C ALA A 58 -6.23 13.45 7.00
N ARG A 59 -5.62 14.09 7.99
CA ARG A 59 -5.19 15.49 7.93
C ARG A 59 -4.20 15.72 6.79
N ALA A 60 -3.20 14.86 6.64
CA ALA A 60 -2.23 14.97 5.55
C ALA A 60 -2.93 14.92 4.17
N MET A 61 -3.83 13.94 3.98
CA MET A 61 -4.56 13.82 2.71
C MET A 61 -5.49 15.01 2.42
N LEU A 62 -6.09 15.63 3.44
CA LEU A 62 -6.86 16.86 3.25
C LEU A 62 -5.99 18.01 2.76
N LEU A 63 -4.78 18.18 3.32
CA LEU A 63 -3.84 19.22 2.88
C LEU A 63 -3.34 18.97 1.46
N ASP A 64 -3.07 17.70 1.11
CA ASP A 64 -2.63 17.33 -0.24
C ASP A 64 -3.69 17.63 -1.30
N VAL A 65 -4.96 17.32 -1.00
CA VAL A 65 -6.09 17.64 -1.88
C VAL A 65 -6.25 19.15 -2.04
N ALA A 66 -6.17 19.91 -0.95
CA ALA A 66 -6.26 21.38 -1.02
C ALA A 66 -5.13 21.97 -1.87
N ALA A 67 -3.88 21.59 -1.60
CA ALA A 67 -2.71 22.07 -2.35
C ALA A 67 -2.77 21.68 -3.84
N PHE A 68 -3.33 20.52 -4.17
CA PHE A 68 -3.59 20.13 -5.56
C PHE A 68 -4.60 21.07 -6.23
N LEU A 69 -5.74 21.35 -5.59
CA LEU A 69 -6.76 22.25 -6.13
C LEU A 69 -6.22 23.68 -6.31
N ASP A 70 -5.39 24.17 -5.38
CA ASP A 70 -4.73 25.47 -5.52
C ASP A 70 -3.79 25.52 -6.73
N ARG A 71 -3.08 24.42 -7.03
CA ARG A 71 -2.27 24.34 -8.26
C ARG A 71 -3.15 24.34 -9.50
N VAL A 72 -4.23 23.56 -9.51
CA VAL A 72 -5.19 23.51 -10.63
C VAL A 72 -5.75 24.90 -10.94
N GLU A 73 -6.09 25.67 -9.92
CA GLU A 73 -6.62 27.03 -10.08
C GLU A 73 -5.57 28.00 -10.59
N ARG A 74 -4.35 27.96 -10.05
CA ARG A 74 -3.22 28.77 -10.53
C ARG A 74 -2.90 28.56 -12.01
N TYR A 75 -3.04 27.34 -12.51
CA TYR A 75 -2.79 27.01 -13.92
C TYR A 75 -4.05 27.03 -14.80
N GLY A 76 -5.19 27.52 -14.30
CA GLY A 76 -6.42 27.67 -15.09
C GLY A 76 -7.13 26.35 -15.47
N ALA A 77 -6.75 25.22 -14.89
CA ALA A 77 -7.30 23.89 -15.22
C ALA A 77 -8.58 23.53 -14.44
N LYS A 78 -9.27 24.52 -13.87
CA LYS A 78 -10.42 24.33 -12.97
C LYS A 78 -11.60 23.57 -13.58
N SER A 79 -11.74 23.61 -14.91
CA SER A 79 -12.79 22.98 -15.71
C SER A 79 -12.46 21.54 -16.12
N ASP A 80 -11.34 20.96 -15.67
CA ASP A 80 -11.09 19.54 -15.85
C ASP A 80 -12.16 18.74 -15.09
N PHE A 81 -12.84 17.83 -15.81
CA PHE A 81 -13.93 17.03 -15.27
C PHE A 81 -13.53 16.21 -14.02
N ARG A 82 -12.24 15.84 -13.89
CA ARG A 82 -11.74 15.14 -12.69
C ARG A 82 -11.80 16.03 -11.46
N CYS A 83 -11.53 17.32 -11.62
CA CYS A 83 -11.62 18.29 -10.54
C CYS A 83 -13.08 18.54 -10.14
N GLU A 84 -13.99 18.61 -11.11
CA GLU A 84 -15.44 18.71 -10.85
C GLU A 84 -15.99 17.47 -10.12
N ALA A 85 -15.56 16.28 -10.55
CA ALA A 85 -15.93 15.01 -9.91
C ALA A 85 -15.38 14.93 -8.48
N MET A 86 -14.12 15.31 -8.27
CA MET A 86 -13.48 15.32 -6.96
C MET A 86 -14.18 16.27 -5.98
N ARG A 87 -14.48 17.51 -6.39
CA ARG A 87 -15.25 18.46 -5.57
C ARG A 87 -16.65 17.95 -5.25
N SER A 88 -17.29 17.28 -6.20
CA SER A 88 -18.60 16.67 -5.97
C SER A 88 -18.55 15.54 -4.94
N ALA A 89 -17.54 14.68 -5.01
CA ALA A 89 -17.36 13.56 -4.08
C ALA A 89 -16.98 14.04 -2.67
N ALA A 90 -16.18 15.11 -2.55
CA ALA A 90 -15.77 15.68 -1.26
C ALA A 90 -16.96 16.10 -0.40
N LYS A 91 -18.11 16.46 -1.00
CA LYS A 91 -19.35 16.81 -0.26
C LYS A 91 -19.86 15.68 0.62
N PHE A 92 -19.59 14.42 0.29
CA PHE A 92 -20.00 13.27 1.11
C PHE A 92 -19.18 13.10 2.39
N LEU A 93 -18.04 13.78 2.52
CA LEU A 93 -17.25 13.72 3.74
C LEU A 93 -17.98 14.39 4.91
N SER A 94 -18.68 15.50 4.66
CA SER A 94 -19.31 16.35 5.67
C SER A 94 -20.82 16.20 5.80
N ASP A 95 -21.46 15.34 4.99
CA ASP A 95 -22.93 15.24 4.94
C ASP A 95 -23.59 14.45 6.10
N GLY A 96 -22.79 13.98 7.05
CA GLY A 96 -23.26 13.23 8.23
C GLY A 96 -23.75 11.80 7.96
N LYS A 97 -23.81 11.34 6.71
CA LYS A 97 -24.36 10.03 6.36
C LYS A 97 -23.30 8.91 6.43
N PRO A 98 -23.69 7.66 6.71
CA PRO A 98 -22.77 6.52 6.75
C PRO A 98 -22.23 6.15 5.35
N GLU A 99 -21.39 5.12 5.25
CA GLU A 99 -20.89 4.60 3.96
C GLU A 99 -20.16 5.63 3.09
N ARG A 100 -19.49 6.61 3.70
CA ARG A 100 -18.83 7.73 2.98
C ARG A 100 -17.86 7.23 1.89
N ALA A 101 -17.01 6.26 2.23
CA ALA A 101 -16.03 5.69 1.31
C ALA A 101 -16.71 5.07 0.08
N ARG A 102 -17.76 4.25 0.29
CA ARG A 102 -18.55 3.64 -0.77
C ARG A 102 -19.19 4.69 -1.66
N ARG A 103 -19.84 5.69 -1.08
CA ARG A 103 -20.54 6.76 -1.83
C ARG A 103 -19.58 7.62 -2.64
N ILE A 104 -18.39 7.89 -2.11
CA ILE A 104 -17.30 8.57 -2.84
C ILE A 104 -16.84 7.71 -4.02
N LEU A 105 -16.61 6.41 -3.80
CA LEU A 105 -16.21 5.48 -4.86
C LEU A 105 -17.26 5.43 -5.98
N GLU A 106 -18.52 5.16 -5.64
CA GLU A 106 -19.63 5.09 -6.60
C GLU A 106 -19.81 6.38 -7.39
N ARG A 107 -19.53 7.54 -6.78
CA ARG A 107 -19.59 8.83 -7.48
C ARG A 107 -18.46 9.05 -8.48
N LEU A 108 -17.31 8.45 -8.25
CA LEU A 108 -16.15 8.53 -9.14
C LEU A 108 -16.14 7.42 -10.20
N SER A 109 -16.90 6.34 -9.98
CA SER A 109 -17.01 5.18 -10.86
C SER A 109 -18.01 5.36 -12.00
N ASP A 110 -17.81 4.57 -13.06
CA ASP A 110 -18.80 4.36 -14.11
C ASP A 110 -20.04 3.64 -13.53
N PRO A 111 -21.25 4.21 -13.65
CA PRO A 111 -22.47 3.58 -13.14
C PRO A 111 -23.03 2.48 -14.06
N THR A 112 -22.48 2.28 -15.26
CA THR A 112 -22.96 1.29 -16.21
C THR A 112 -22.61 -0.13 -15.76
N ARG A 113 -23.56 -1.05 -15.95
CA ARG A 113 -23.42 -2.47 -15.61
C ARG A 113 -23.03 -3.35 -16.79
N ALA A 114 -23.35 -2.88 -18.00
CA ALA A 114 -23.01 -3.59 -19.22
C ALA A 114 -21.51 -3.39 -19.51
N PRO A 115 -20.74 -4.47 -19.74
CA PRO A 115 -19.37 -4.33 -20.19
C PRO A 115 -19.32 -3.56 -21.52
N LEU A 116 -18.35 -2.67 -21.64
CA LEU A 116 -18.04 -2.06 -22.93
C LEU A 116 -17.35 -3.10 -23.81
N ALA A 117 -17.71 -3.17 -25.09
CA ALA A 117 -17.10 -4.09 -26.05
C ALA A 117 -15.59 -3.85 -26.21
N VAL A 118 -15.16 -2.59 -26.07
CA VAL A 118 -13.76 -2.19 -26.08
C VAL A 118 -13.56 -1.13 -24.98
N ALA A 119 -12.49 -1.27 -24.20
CA ALA A 119 -12.13 -0.29 -23.19
C ALA A 119 -11.68 1.04 -23.86
N PRO A 120 -12.28 2.19 -23.51
CA PRO A 120 -11.83 3.48 -24.03
C PRO A 120 -10.40 3.78 -23.58
N ARG A 121 -9.63 4.46 -24.43
CA ARG A 121 -8.27 4.88 -24.06
C ARG A 121 -8.32 5.80 -22.83
N GLY A 122 -7.62 5.43 -21.77
CA GLY A 122 -7.63 6.19 -20.51
C GLY A 122 -8.87 5.96 -19.63
N ALA A 123 -9.44 4.76 -19.64
CA ALA A 123 -10.51 4.36 -18.72
C ALA A 123 -10.09 4.49 -17.24
N ALA A 124 -8.81 4.28 -16.92
CA ALA A 124 -8.24 4.44 -15.57
C ALA A 124 -7.92 5.90 -15.21
N CYS A 125 -8.87 6.82 -15.41
CA CYS A 125 -8.67 8.25 -15.12
C CYS A 125 -9.15 8.68 -13.71
N GLY A 126 -9.72 7.76 -12.93
CA GLY A 126 -10.11 7.98 -11.53
C GLY A 126 -11.37 8.84 -11.34
N ALA A 127 -12.08 9.19 -12.42
CA ALA A 127 -13.36 9.89 -12.36
C ALA A 127 -14.23 9.55 -13.57
N TRP A 128 -15.54 9.61 -13.39
CA TRP A 128 -16.51 9.38 -14.46
C TRP A 128 -16.95 10.71 -15.11
N LYS A 129 -16.96 10.74 -16.45
CA LYS A 129 -17.53 11.85 -17.24
C LYS A 129 -18.75 11.32 -18.00
N LYS A 130 -19.94 11.82 -17.69
CA LYS A 130 -21.17 11.50 -18.42
C LYS A 130 -20.99 11.86 -19.90
N GLY A 131 -21.18 10.89 -20.80
CA GLY A 131 -21.11 11.09 -22.25
C GLY A 131 -19.79 10.67 -22.91
N ARG A 132 -18.88 9.95 -22.22
CA ARG A 132 -17.86 9.16 -22.94
C ARG A 132 -18.58 8.02 -23.65
N LYS A 133 -18.76 8.15 -24.98
CA LYS A 133 -19.01 7.00 -25.86
C LYS A 133 -17.66 6.43 -26.29
#